data_AF-A0A2D8Q8Y9-F1
#
_entry.id   AF-A0A2D8Q8Y9-F1
#
_cell.length_a   1.000
_cell.length_b   1.000
_cell.length_c   1.000
_cell.angle_alpha   90.00
_cell.angle_beta   90.00
_cell.angle_gamma   90.00
#
_symmetry.space_group_name_H-M   'P 1'
#
loop_
_entity.id
_entity.type
_entity.pdbx_description
1 polymer ?
#
loop_
_entity_poly.entity_id
_entity_poly.type
_entity_poly.pdbx_seq_one_letter_code
_entity_poly.pdbx_strand_id
1 'polypeptide(L)'
;KKVTSGACGAALMREPDRAEAIVRAVIRAAGPVPVTVKMRLGWAEGELSAPDLAARLEQIGVAMITVHGRTRAQLYKGSADPAGIAAVRRRVHVPLIANGDVASPADARRLLDRTGADGVMIGRATLGRPWLPAMVMAGLAGRSVAMPDTAAIWSLARAHYDLALDHYGEAHGRRVVRKHLDAYATVAGAGRAIRDHLVRAEQPDDVRAVLDRLALGDLPADFGVAA
;
A
#
# COMPACT_ATOMS: atom_id res chain seq x y z
N LYS A 1 13.80 2.79 7.91
CA LYS A 1 14.05 1.33 7.89
C LYS A 1 15.55 1.14 8.02
N LYS A 2 16.00 0.09 8.70
CA LYS A 2 17.41 -0.34 8.79
C LYS A 2 17.42 -1.76 8.23
N VAL A 3 18.30 -2.04 7.26
CA VAL A 3 18.49 -3.37 6.66
C VAL A 3 19.99 -3.56 6.78
N THR A 4 20.43 -4.42 7.73
CA THR A 4 21.83 -4.69 8.12
C THR A 4 22.67 -3.44 8.42
N SER A 5 22.86 -3.10 9.71
CA SER A 5 23.74 -2.07 10.31
C SER A 5 23.79 -0.63 9.74
N GLY A 6 23.56 -0.38 8.44
CA GLY A 6 23.62 0.91 7.77
C GLY A 6 22.26 1.55 7.43
N ALA A 7 22.33 2.82 7.02
CA ALA A 7 21.18 3.59 6.58
C ALA A 7 20.71 3.13 5.19
N CYS A 8 19.41 2.84 5.04
CA CYS A 8 18.85 2.31 3.80
C CYS A 8 17.48 2.95 3.48
N GLY A 9 16.93 2.63 2.30
CA GLY A 9 15.69 3.22 1.82
C GLY A 9 15.84 4.72 1.62
N ALA A 10 14.93 5.52 2.16
CA ALA A 10 14.93 6.97 1.94
C ALA A 10 16.15 7.71 2.53
N ALA A 11 17.01 7.06 3.32
CA ALA A 11 18.29 7.63 3.70
C ALA A 11 19.21 7.86 2.50
N LEU A 12 19.14 6.97 1.49
CA LEU A 12 19.90 7.09 0.25
C LEU A 12 19.52 8.32 -0.57
N MET A 13 18.40 9.00 -0.27
CA MET A 13 18.02 10.26 -0.92
C MET A 13 19.03 11.39 -0.65
N ARG A 14 19.87 11.27 0.40
CA ARG A 14 20.97 12.21 0.70
C ARG A 14 22.33 11.77 0.16
N GLU A 15 22.41 10.56 -0.38
CA GLU A 15 23.64 9.95 -0.90
C GLU A 15 23.37 9.49 -2.35
N PRO A 16 23.07 10.40 -3.30
CA PRO A 16 22.63 10.05 -4.65
C PRO A 16 23.65 9.17 -5.40
N ASP A 17 24.95 9.42 -5.22
CA ASP A 17 26.01 8.62 -5.86
C ASP A 17 26.02 7.18 -5.34
N ARG A 18 25.79 7.01 -4.03
CA ARG A 18 25.65 5.68 -3.41
C ARG A 18 24.38 4.99 -3.87
N ALA A 19 23.27 5.71 -3.97
CA ALA A 19 22.00 5.18 -4.47
C ALA A 19 22.16 4.66 -5.90
N GLU A 20 22.80 5.46 -6.77
CA GLU A 20 23.09 5.09 -8.15
C GLU A 20 24.02 3.86 -8.23
N ALA A 21 25.09 3.83 -7.43
CA ALA A 21 26.01 2.69 -7.39
C ALA A 21 25.31 1.38 -7.00
N ILE A 22 24.41 1.43 -6.01
CA ILE A 22 23.60 0.27 -5.60
C ILE A 22 22.69 -0.17 -6.76
N VAL A 23 21.94 0.75 -7.36
CA VAL A 23 21.00 0.41 -8.44
C VAL A 23 21.75 -0.15 -9.65
N ARG A 24 22.89 0.45 -10.01
CA ARG A 24 23.75 -0.04 -11.10
C ARG A 24 24.25 -1.46 -10.84
N ALA A 25 24.64 -1.77 -9.61
CA ALA A 25 25.04 -3.13 -9.24
C ALA A 25 23.87 -4.12 -9.35
N VAL A 26 22.67 -3.71 -8.92
CA VAL A 26 21.45 -4.53 -9.03
C VAL A 26 21.08 -4.78 -10.50
N ILE A 27 21.13 -3.76 -11.36
CA ILE A 27 20.89 -3.91 -12.81
C ILE A 27 21.83 -4.93 -13.44
N ARG A 28 23.14 -4.81 -13.17
CA ARG A 28 24.12 -5.79 -13.67
C ARG A 28 23.83 -7.21 -13.19
N ALA A 29 23.46 -7.37 -11.92
CA ALA A 29 23.17 -8.67 -11.33
C ALA A 29 21.85 -9.28 -11.83
N ALA A 30 20.86 -8.45 -12.15
CA ALA A 30 19.54 -8.88 -12.62
C ALA A 30 19.56 -9.40 -14.08
N GLY A 31 20.59 -9.04 -14.87
CA GLY A 31 20.71 -9.45 -16.26
C GLY A 31 19.51 -8.95 -17.09
N PRO A 32 18.75 -9.82 -17.76
CA PRO A 32 17.61 -9.42 -18.59
C PRO A 32 16.37 -9.01 -17.78
N VAL A 33 16.34 -9.24 -16.46
CA VAL A 33 15.17 -8.93 -15.62
C VAL A 33 15.10 -7.42 -15.36
N PRO A 34 13.99 -6.73 -15.71
CA PRO A 34 13.88 -5.29 -15.52
C PRO A 34 13.98 -4.87 -14.05
N VAL A 35 14.81 -3.87 -13.76
CA VAL A 35 14.95 -3.30 -12.41
C VAL A 35 14.14 -2.03 -12.30
N THR A 36 13.35 -1.91 -11.23
CA THR A 36 12.50 -0.75 -10.96
C THR A 36 12.89 -0.12 -9.62
N VAL A 37 12.65 1.19 -9.45
CA VAL A 37 13.01 1.91 -8.22
C VAL A 37 11.79 2.60 -7.62
N LYS A 38 11.60 2.43 -6.31
CA LYS A 38 10.62 3.19 -5.53
C LYS A 38 11.31 4.13 -4.55
N MET A 39 10.97 5.42 -4.63
CA MET A 39 11.57 6.47 -3.80
C MET A 39 10.52 7.41 -3.18
N ARG A 40 11.00 8.34 -2.35
CA ARG A 40 10.26 9.49 -1.81
C ARG A 40 10.70 10.76 -2.54
N LEU A 41 10.10 11.92 -2.26
CA LEU A 41 10.53 13.19 -2.87
C LEU A 41 11.93 13.65 -2.44
N GLY A 42 12.36 13.24 -1.24
CA GLY A 42 13.60 13.70 -0.63
C GLY A 42 13.70 13.25 0.82
N TRP A 43 14.70 13.78 1.54
CA TRP A 43 14.87 13.47 2.96
C TRP A 43 13.96 14.31 3.86
N ALA A 44 13.96 15.62 3.67
CA ALA A 44 13.16 16.58 4.39
C ALA A 44 12.64 17.66 3.43
N GLU A 45 11.80 18.56 3.94
CA GLU A 45 11.43 19.76 3.21
C GLU A 45 12.67 20.61 2.92
N GLY A 46 12.78 21.17 1.71
CA GLY A 46 14.01 21.82 1.23
C GLY A 46 15.13 20.87 0.77
N GLU A 47 15.07 19.57 1.12
CA GLU A 47 16.03 18.54 0.70
C GLU A 47 15.40 17.58 -0.34
N LEU A 48 14.87 18.13 -1.43
CA LEU A 48 14.23 17.37 -2.50
C LEU A 48 15.26 16.94 -3.55
N SER A 49 15.45 15.63 -3.69
CA SER A 49 16.43 15.05 -4.63
C SER A 49 15.81 14.10 -5.65
N ALA A 50 14.51 13.84 -5.58
CA ALA A 50 13.85 12.87 -6.45
C ALA A 50 13.97 13.17 -7.95
N PRO A 51 13.80 14.42 -8.45
CA PRO A 51 13.91 14.68 -9.89
C PRO A 51 15.30 14.38 -10.45
N ASP A 52 16.36 14.79 -9.75
CA ASP A 52 17.74 14.56 -10.17
C ASP A 52 18.13 13.10 -10.04
N LEU A 53 17.77 12.46 -8.92
CA LEU A 53 18.06 11.04 -8.71
C LEU A 53 17.33 10.19 -9.74
N ALA A 54 16.06 10.47 -10.05
CA ALA A 54 15.30 9.73 -11.04
C ALA A 54 15.93 9.79 -12.44
N ALA A 55 16.38 10.98 -12.87
CA ALA A 55 17.08 11.14 -14.15
C ALA A 55 18.38 10.32 -14.22
N ARG A 56 19.19 10.36 -13.16
CA ARG A 56 20.42 9.54 -13.07
C ARG A 56 20.10 8.04 -13.15
N LEU A 57 19.05 7.61 -12.46
CA LEU A 57 18.64 6.22 -12.41
C LEU A 57 18.10 5.71 -13.76
N GLU A 58 17.37 6.54 -14.50
CA GLU A 58 16.97 6.23 -15.87
C GLU A 58 18.18 6.04 -16.79
N GLN A 59 19.19 6.93 -16.71
CA GLN A 59 20.40 6.85 -17.53
C GLN A 59 21.18 5.55 -17.37
N ILE A 60 21.05 4.89 -16.21
CA ILE A 60 21.75 3.63 -15.92
C ILE A 60 20.90 2.39 -16.21
N GLY A 61 19.69 2.56 -16.74
CA GLY A 61 18.83 1.47 -17.19
C GLY A 61 17.72 1.05 -16.22
N VAL A 62 17.30 1.90 -15.28
CA VAL A 62 16.07 1.62 -14.50
C VAL A 62 14.86 1.62 -15.43
N ALA A 63 14.07 0.56 -15.39
CA ALA A 63 12.97 0.33 -16.31
C ALA A 63 11.66 1.05 -15.90
N MET A 64 11.48 1.38 -14.63
CA MET A 64 10.30 2.10 -14.12
C MET A 64 10.61 2.74 -12.77
N ILE A 65 10.03 3.92 -12.53
CA ILE A 65 10.21 4.68 -11.28
C ILE A 65 8.87 4.87 -10.60
N THR A 66 8.82 4.64 -9.28
CA THR A 66 7.67 4.96 -8.44
C THR A 66 8.06 6.04 -7.43
N VAL A 67 7.32 7.15 -7.38
CA VAL A 67 7.58 8.25 -6.43
C VAL A 67 6.43 8.38 -5.45
N HIS A 68 6.73 8.24 -4.17
CA HIS A 68 5.81 8.66 -3.13
C HIS A 68 5.93 10.17 -2.90
N GLY A 69 4.82 10.90 -3.02
CA GLY A 69 4.75 12.36 -2.93
C GLY A 69 5.04 12.95 -1.54
N ARG A 70 5.75 12.26 -0.66
CA ARG A 70 6.21 12.81 0.62
C ARG A 70 7.71 12.64 0.76
N THR A 71 8.34 13.56 1.50
CA THR A 71 9.72 13.42 1.98
C THR A 71 9.81 12.36 3.07
N ARG A 72 11.01 11.90 3.43
CA ARG A 72 11.19 10.96 4.55
C ARG A 72 10.70 11.57 5.86
N ALA A 73 11.01 12.83 6.14
CA ALA A 73 10.74 13.49 7.42
C ALA A 73 9.24 13.61 7.72
N GLN A 74 8.42 13.77 6.67
CA GLN A 74 6.96 13.80 6.81
C GLN A 74 6.36 12.47 7.27
N LEU A 75 7.07 11.34 7.13
CA LEU A 75 6.53 10.01 7.38
C LEU A 75 5.21 9.79 6.60
N TYR A 76 4.07 9.77 7.31
CA TYR A 76 2.72 9.70 6.76
C TYR A 76 1.85 10.90 7.15
N LYS A 77 2.44 11.96 7.71
CA LYS A 77 1.76 13.22 8.06
C LYS A 77 1.58 14.10 6.81
N GLY A 78 0.69 15.09 6.92
CA GLY A 78 0.34 15.99 5.82
C GLY A 78 -0.23 15.24 4.61
N SER A 79 -0.21 15.89 3.45
CA SER A 79 -0.68 15.31 2.18
C SER A 79 0.51 15.02 1.26
N ALA A 80 0.39 13.99 0.42
CA ALA A 80 1.34 13.80 -0.67
C ALA A 80 1.27 14.99 -1.64
N ASP A 81 2.43 15.52 -2.00
CA ASP A 81 2.63 16.63 -2.93
C ASP A 81 2.74 16.11 -4.39
N PRO A 82 1.71 16.35 -5.22
CA PRO A 82 1.74 15.97 -6.64
C PRO A 82 2.71 16.84 -7.45
N ALA A 83 3.00 18.08 -7.02
CA ALA A 83 3.90 18.96 -7.76
C ALA A 83 5.34 18.41 -7.76
N GLY A 84 5.79 17.86 -6.62
CA GLY A 84 7.06 17.14 -6.53
C GLY A 84 7.13 15.91 -7.45
N ILE A 85 6.03 15.15 -7.60
CA ILE A 85 5.99 14.01 -8.54
C ILE A 85 6.00 14.52 -9.99
N ALA A 86 5.26 15.58 -10.30
CA ALA A 86 5.28 16.21 -11.63
C ALA A 86 6.68 16.73 -12.01
N ALA A 87 7.45 17.21 -11.02
CA ALA A 87 8.84 17.59 -11.24
C ALA A 87 9.73 16.40 -11.64
N VAL A 88 9.46 15.20 -11.11
CA VAL A 88 10.11 13.97 -11.58
C VAL A 88 9.70 13.63 -13.00
N ARG A 89 8.40 13.65 -13.33
CA ARG A 89 7.90 13.36 -14.70
C ARG A 89 8.58 14.21 -15.77
N ARG A 90 8.85 15.49 -15.50
CA ARG A 90 9.55 16.40 -16.42
C ARG A 90 11.01 16.01 -16.69
N ARG A 91 11.60 15.17 -15.85
CA ARG A 91 13.01 14.77 -15.93
C ARG A 91 13.23 13.37 -16.48
N VAL A 92 12.18 12.54 -16.52
CA VAL A 92 12.30 11.13 -16.93
C VAL A 92 11.34 10.75 -18.03
N HIS A 93 11.66 9.70 -18.80
CA HIS A 93 10.88 9.20 -19.93
C HIS A 93 10.31 7.80 -19.66
N VAL A 94 11.00 6.97 -18.87
CA VAL A 94 10.53 5.68 -18.37
C VAL A 94 9.18 5.79 -17.67
N PRO A 95 8.39 4.69 -17.61
CA PRO A 95 7.15 4.66 -16.85
C PRO A 95 7.32 5.18 -15.42
N LEU A 96 6.44 6.13 -15.06
CA LEU A 96 6.39 6.77 -13.76
C LEU A 96 5.10 6.40 -13.04
N ILE A 97 5.22 5.84 -11.84
CA ILE A 97 4.08 5.52 -10.98
C ILE A 97 3.99 6.53 -9.83
N ALA A 98 2.88 7.26 -9.76
CA ALA A 98 2.60 8.18 -8.66
C ALA A 98 2.08 7.40 -7.43
N ASN A 99 2.56 7.75 -6.23
CA ASN A 99 2.15 7.09 -4.99
C ASN A 99 1.84 8.12 -3.90
N GLY A 100 0.71 7.93 -3.23
CA GLY A 100 0.32 8.76 -2.08
C GLY A 100 -1.15 9.12 -2.13
N ASP A 101 -1.85 8.86 -1.03
CA ASP A 101 -3.22 9.34 -0.75
C ASP A 101 -4.28 9.04 -1.82
N VAL A 102 -4.12 7.93 -2.53
CA VAL A 102 -5.14 7.38 -3.44
C VAL A 102 -6.05 6.44 -2.65
N ALA A 103 -7.33 6.79 -2.50
CA ALA A 103 -8.33 5.98 -1.79
C ALA A 103 -9.62 5.74 -2.60
N SER A 104 -9.69 6.25 -3.83
CA SER A 104 -10.83 6.16 -4.73
C SER A 104 -10.38 6.31 -6.21
N PRO A 105 -11.25 5.95 -7.18
CA PRO A 105 -10.98 6.23 -8.59
C PRO A 105 -10.80 7.74 -8.90
N ALA A 106 -11.55 8.60 -8.21
CA ALA A 106 -11.43 10.05 -8.34
C ALA A 106 -10.07 10.57 -7.86
N ASP A 107 -9.55 10.04 -6.74
CA ASP A 107 -8.20 10.37 -6.27
C ASP A 107 -7.13 9.95 -7.26
N ALA A 108 -7.28 8.76 -7.85
CA ALA A 108 -6.35 8.25 -8.85
C ALA A 108 -6.33 9.16 -10.08
N ARG A 109 -7.51 9.52 -10.61
CA ARG A 109 -7.64 10.45 -11.75
C ARG A 109 -6.97 11.79 -11.45
N ARG A 110 -7.34 12.42 -10.33
CA ARG A 110 -6.77 13.71 -9.90
C ARG A 110 -5.25 13.64 -9.75
N LEU A 111 -4.72 12.54 -9.22
CA LEU A 111 -3.27 12.38 -9.06
C LEU A 111 -2.57 12.23 -10.42
N LEU A 112 -3.12 11.41 -11.33
CA LEU A 112 -2.58 11.26 -12.69
C LEU A 112 -2.57 12.60 -13.43
N ASP A 113 -3.71 13.32 -13.44
CA ASP A 113 -3.86 14.60 -14.14
C ASP A 113 -2.86 15.65 -13.62
N ARG A 114 -2.61 15.69 -12.31
CA ARG A 114 -1.69 16.66 -11.68
C ARG A 114 -0.21 16.30 -11.83
N THR A 115 0.11 15.04 -12.10
CA THR A 115 1.50 14.55 -12.11
C THR A 115 2.01 14.21 -13.50
N GLY A 116 1.13 13.90 -14.44
CA GLY A 116 1.48 13.29 -15.72
C GLY A 116 2.06 11.89 -15.58
N ALA A 117 1.90 11.22 -14.43
CA ALA A 117 2.36 9.85 -14.23
C ALA A 117 1.55 8.85 -15.08
N ASP A 118 2.15 7.70 -15.38
CA ASP A 118 1.56 6.65 -16.23
C ASP A 118 0.66 5.70 -15.42
N GLY A 119 0.77 5.72 -14.09
CA GLY A 119 -0.05 4.91 -13.21
C GLY A 119 -0.01 5.37 -11.76
N VAL A 120 -0.83 4.73 -10.93
CA VAL A 120 -0.86 4.98 -9.48
C VAL A 120 -0.54 3.71 -8.69
N MET A 121 0.16 3.87 -7.58
CA MET A 121 0.35 2.81 -6.58
C MET A 121 -0.47 3.12 -5.34
N ILE A 122 -1.26 2.15 -4.90
CA ILE A 122 -2.13 2.25 -3.73
C ILE A 122 -1.53 1.44 -2.58
N GLY A 123 -1.41 2.07 -1.41
CA GLY A 123 -0.86 1.43 -0.20
C GLY A 123 -1.92 1.29 0.87
N ARG A 124 -1.85 2.13 1.91
CA ARG A 124 -2.71 2.06 3.11
C ARG A 124 -4.21 1.89 2.84
N ALA A 125 -4.74 2.50 1.79
CA ALA A 125 -6.17 2.45 1.47
C ALA A 125 -6.67 1.04 1.07
N THR A 126 -5.78 0.10 0.74
CA THR A 126 -6.16 -1.29 0.46
C THR A 126 -6.34 -2.14 1.72
N LEU A 127 -5.91 -1.65 2.90
CA LEU A 127 -6.14 -2.36 4.17
C LEU A 127 -7.64 -2.41 4.45
N GLY A 128 -8.18 -3.63 4.58
CA GLY A 128 -9.63 -3.86 4.72
C GLY A 128 -10.43 -3.63 3.44
N ARG A 129 -9.78 -3.25 2.32
CA ARG A 129 -10.40 -2.97 1.01
C ARG A 129 -9.57 -3.57 -0.13
N PRO A 130 -9.31 -4.90 -0.16
CA PRO A 130 -8.50 -5.53 -1.21
C PRO A 130 -9.08 -5.34 -2.63
N TRP A 131 -10.38 -5.05 -2.75
CA TRP A 131 -11.05 -4.76 -4.03
C TRP A 131 -10.78 -3.34 -4.57
N LEU A 132 -10.22 -2.43 -3.76
CA LEU A 132 -10.00 -1.04 -4.14
C LEU A 132 -9.17 -0.86 -5.44
N PRO A 133 -8.06 -1.59 -5.66
CA PRO A 133 -7.32 -1.50 -6.92
C PRO A 133 -8.17 -1.83 -8.15
N ALA A 134 -9.03 -2.86 -8.06
CA ALA A 134 -9.94 -3.23 -9.15
C ALA A 134 -10.95 -2.11 -9.46
N MET A 135 -11.50 -1.48 -8.41
CA MET A 135 -12.38 -0.32 -8.58
C MET A 135 -11.66 0.88 -9.20
N VAL A 136 -10.43 1.16 -8.77
CA VAL A 136 -9.63 2.24 -9.34
C VAL A 136 -9.33 1.97 -10.82
N MET A 137 -8.93 0.76 -11.17
CA MET A 137 -8.73 0.38 -12.58
C MET A 137 -10.01 0.53 -13.41
N ALA A 138 -11.15 0.07 -12.89
CA ALA A 138 -12.42 0.20 -13.58
C ALA A 138 -12.83 1.67 -13.78
N GLY A 139 -12.73 2.50 -12.74
CA GLY A 139 -13.06 3.92 -12.83
C GLY A 139 -12.09 4.70 -13.74
N LEU A 140 -10.81 4.31 -13.79
CA LEU A 140 -9.88 4.88 -14.76
C LEU A 140 -10.21 4.49 -16.22
N ALA A 141 -10.84 3.34 -16.43
CA ALA A 141 -11.37 2.89 -17.71
C ALA A 141 -12.79 3.40 -18.02
N GLY A 142 -13.36 4.30 -17.21
CA GLY A 142 -14.71 4.83 -17.40
C GLY A 142 -15.83 3.86 -17.04
N ARG A 143 -15.53 2.78 -16.32
CA ARG A 143 -16.51 1.79 -15.83
C ARG A 143 -16.79 2.00 -14.34
N SER A 144 -17.97 1.58 -13.89
CA SER A 144 -18.31 1.51 -12.46
C SER A 144 -18.28 0.05 -11.99
N VAL A 145 -17.84 -0.17 -10.75
CA VAL A 145 -17.86 -1.47 -10.08
C VAL A 145 -18.60 -1.29 -8.77
N ALA A 146 -19.56 -2.17 -8.51
CA ALA A 146 -20.30 -2.17 -7.25
C ALA A 146 -19.34 -2.40 -6.07
N MET A 147 -19.56 -1.65 -4.99
CA MET A 147 -18.91 -1.95 -3.72
C MET A 147 -19.43 -3.31 -3.20
N PRO A 148 -18.57 -4.15 -2.61
CA PRO A 148 -19.06 -5.30 -1.88
C PRO A 148 -19.93 -4.82 -0.72
N ASP A 149 -21.04 -5.51 -0.49
CA ASP A 149 -21.83 -5.33 0.72
C ASP A 149 -21.10 -5.89 1.94
N THR A 150 -21.64 -5.64 3.12
CA THR A 150 -21.03 -6.05 4.39
C THR A 150 -20.80 -7.56 4.48
N ALA A 151 -21.73 -8.38 3.98
CA ALA A 151 -21.61 -9.85 3.97
C ALA A 151 -20.45 -10.33 3.08
N ALA A 152 -20.31 -9.75 1.89
CA ALA A 152 -19.20 -10.02 0.99
C ALA A 152 -17.85 -9.56 1.58
N ILE A 153 -17.83 -8.45 2.32
CA ILE A 153 -16.61 -7.99 3.03
C ILE A 153 -16.18 -9.03 4.07
N TRP A 154 -17.11 -9.57 4.85
CA TRP A 154 -16.79 -10.62 5.84
C TRP A 154 -16.40 -11.94 5.21
N SER A 155 -17.05 -12.33 4.11
CA SER A 155 -16.62 -13.49 3.30
C SER A 155 -15.17 -13.34 2.81
N LEU A 156 -14.79 -12.14 2.36
CA LEU A 156 -13.41 -11.84 1.96
C LEU A 156 -12.44 -11.86 3.15
N ALA A 157 -12.85 -11.36 4.32
CA ALA A 157 -12.06 -11.42 5.54
C ALA A 157 -11.82 -12.88 5.99
N ARG A 158 -12.86 -13.72 5.92
CA ARG A 158 -12.81 -15.15 6.19
C ARG A 158 -11.85 -15.89 5.27
N ALA A 159 -11.93 -15.66 3.96
CA ALA A 159 -11.03 -16.25 2.99
C ALA A 159 -9.58 -15.79 3.20
N HIS A 160 -9.36 -14.50 3.46
CA HIS A 160 -8.02 -13.97 3.74
C HIS A 160 -7.45 -14.53 5.05
N TYR A 161 -8.30 -14.81 6.05
CA TYR A 161 -7.89 -15.46 7.29
C TYR A 161 -7.30 -16.85 7.02
N ASP A 162 -8.02 -17.72 6.30
CA ASP A 162 -7.52 -19.06 5.98
C ASP A 162 -6.24 -19.00 5.15
N LEU A 163 -6.21 -18.18 4.10
CA LEU A 163 -5.01 -18.02 3.28
C LEU A 163 -3.77 -17.62 4.10
N ALA A 164 -3.96 -16.80 5.13
CA ALA A 164 -2.87 -16.43 6.02
C ALA A 164 -2.43 -17.60 6.92
N LEU A 165 -3.35 -18.43 7.41
CA LEU A 165 -3.00 -19.61 8.22
C LEU A 165 -2.31 -20.67 7.37
N ASP A 166 -2.81 -20.92 6.16
CA ASP A 166 -2.23 -21.90 5.23
C ASP A 166 -0.81 -21.50 4.82
N HIS A 167 -0.60 -20.20 4.53
CA HIS A 167 0.69 -19.73 4.04
C HIS A 167 1.75 -19.58 5.14
N TYR A 168 1.36 -19.09 6.32
CA TYR A 168 2.30 -18.79 7.41
C TYR A 168 2.34 -19.86 8.51
N GLY A 169 1.46 -20.86 8.45
CA GLY A 169 1.14 -21.74 9.57
C GLY A 169 0.25 -21.05 10.61
N GLU A 170 -0.58 -21.81 11.31
CA GLU A 170 -1.66 -21.26 12.15
C GLU A 170 -1.18 -20.22 13.18
N ALA A 171 -0.15 -20.55 13.95
CA ALA A 171 0.34 -19.70 15.03
C ALA A 171 0.91 -18.36 14.53
N HIS A 172 1.64 -18.37 13.41
CA HIS A 172 2.22 -17.16 12.84
C HIS A 172 1.19 -16.40 12.00
N GLY A 173 0.46 -17.10 11.14
CA GLY A 173 -0.61 -16.56 10.30
C GLY A 173 -1.64 -15.79 11.10
N ARG A 174 -2.09 -16.34 12.24
CA ARG A 174 -3.00 -15.65 13.16
C ARG A 174 -2.45 -14.29 13.59
N ARG A 175 -1.18 -14.21 13.98
CA ARG A 175 -0.58 -12.93 14.41
C ARG A 175 -0.44 -11.94 13.24
N VAL A 176 -0.08 -12.43 12.05
CA VAL A 176 0.10 -11.61 10.85
C VAL A 176 -1.24 -11.00 10.39
N VAL A 177 -2.33 -11.78 10.43
CA VAL A 177 -3.62 -11.39 9.86
C VAL A 177 -4.47 -10.50 10.77
N ARG A 178 -4.19 -10.41 12.08
CA ARG A 178 -4.93 -9.55 13.04
C ARG A 178 -5.13 -8.11 12.56
N LYS A 179 -4.07 -7.48 12.02
CA LYS A 179 -4.15 -6.10 11.51
C LYS A 179 -5.08 -5.97 10.29
N HIS A 180 -5.24 -7.05 9.53
CA HIS A 180 -6.13 -7.10 8.37
C HIS A 180 -7.58 -7.31 8.83
N LEU A 181 -7.82 -8.18 9.81
CA LEU A 181 -9.14 -8.36 10.41
C LEU A 181 -9.65 -7.05 11.04
N ASP A 182 -8.80 -6.34 11.78
CA ASP A 182 -9.15 -5.03 12.34
C ASP A 182 -9.52 -4.00 11.26
N ALA A 183 -8.79 -4.00 10.14
CA ALA A 183 -9.06 -3.13 9.01
C ALA A 183 -10.39 -3.50 8.32
N TYR A 184 -10.68 -4.80 8.09
CA TYR A 184 -11.97 -5.24 7.56
C TYR A 184 -13.12 -4.85 8.49
N ALA A 185 -12.97 -5.07 9.78
CA ALA A 185 -13.98 -4.73 10.77
C ALA A 185 -14.26 -3.22 10.81
N THR A 186 -13.22 -2.39 10.68
CA THR A 186 -13.39 -0.93 10.56
C THR A 186 -14.15 -0.56 9.29
N VAL A 187 -13.83 -1.17 8.15
CA VAL A 187 -14.50 -0.91 6.85
C VAL A 187 -15.95 -1.39 6.85
N ALA A 188 -16.23 -2.52 7.50
CA ALA A 188 -17.55 -3.10 7.67
C ALA A 188 -18.40 -2.39 8.75
N GLY A 189 -17.84 -1.42 9.47
CA GLY A 189 -18.54 -0.70 10.54
C GLY A 189 -18.79 -1.53 11.81
N ALA A 190 -18.00 -2.58 12.06
CA ALA A 190 -18.16 -3.41 13.26
C ALA A 190 -17.78 -2.67 14.54
N GLY A 191 -18.56 -2.94 15.59
CA GLY A 191 -18.33 -2.44 16.94
C GLY A 191 -17.05 -2.97 17.59
N ARG A 192 -16.67 -2.35 18.71
CA ARG A 192 -15.45 -2.66 19.45
C ARG A 192 -15.35 -4.12 19.87
N ALA A 193 -16.44 -4.72 20.34
CA ALA A 193 -16.44 -6.09 20.84
C ALA A 193 -16.06 -7.11 19.76
N ILE A 194 -16.65 -7.00 18.56
CA ILE A 194 -16.30 -7.84 17.40
C ILE A 194 -14.82 -7.64 17.04
N ARG A 195 -14.36 -6.39 16.97
CA ARG A 195 -12.95 -6.08 16.68
C ARG A 195 -12.01 -6.72 17.70
N ASP A 196 -12.29 -6.56 18.99
CA ASP A 196 -11.50 -7.12 20.09
C ASP A 196 -11.46 -8.65 20.02
N HIS A 197 -12.60 -9.30 19.75
CA HIS A 197 -12.66 -10.75 19.59
C HIS A 197 -11.77 -11.23 18.44
N LEU A 198 -11.95 -10.65 17.23
CA LEU A 198 -11.19 -11.04 16.04
C LEU A 198 -9.67 -10.89 16.21
N VAL A 199 -9.21 -9.92 17.02
CA VAL A 199 -7.77 -9.68 17.20
C VAL A 199 -7.16 -10.41 18.40
N ARG A 200 -7.97 -10.81 19.39
CA ARG A 200 -7.50 -11.43 20.64
C ARG A 200 -7.70 -12.95 20.69
N ALA A 201 -8.66 -13.50 19.96
CA ALA A 201 -8.98 -14.92 19.97
C ALA A 201 -7.74 -15.80 19.77
N GLU A 202 -7.65 -16.86 20.57
CA GLU A 202 -6.49 -17.75 20.60
C GLU A 202 -6.58 -18.92 19.64
N GLN A 203 -7.78 -19.48 19.50
CA GLN A 203 -8.03 -20.59 18.60
C GLN A 203 -8.48 -20.06 17.22
N PRO A 204 -7.98 -20.66 16.13
CA PRO A 204 -8.44 -20.32 14.79
C PRO A 204 -9.95 -20.48 14.61
N ASP A 205 -10.52 -21.53 15.19
CA ASP A 205 -11.92 -21.86 15.00
C ASP A 205 -12.87 -20.84 15.64
N ASP A 206 -12.46 -20.19 16.74
CA ASP A 206 -13.21 -19.07 17.34
C ASP A 206 -13.33 -17.90 16.34
N VAL A 207 -12.23 -17.58 15.66
CA VAL A 207 -12.20 -16.50 14.65
C VAL A 207 -13.05 -16.89 13.44
N ARG A 208 -12.93 -18.13 12.96
CA ARG A 208 -13.69 -18.64 11.81
C ARG A 208 -15.19 -18.57 12.08
N ALA A 209 -15.63 -19.08 13.23
CA ALA A 209 -17.05 -19.09 13.62
C ALA A 209 -17.67 -17.69 13.60
N VAL A 210 -16.97 -16.68 14.14
CA VAL A 210 -17.45 -15.30 14.13
C VAL A 210 -17.48 -14.72 12.72
N LEU A 211 -16.44 -14.94 11.92
CA LEU A 211 -16.38 -14.47 10.54
C LEU A 211 -17.48 -15.11 9.67
N ASP A 212 -17.77 -16.40 9.86
CA ASP A 212 -18.81 -17.12 9.13
C ASP A 212 -20.21 -16.59 9.47
N ARG A 213 -20.50 -16.31 10.74
CA ARG A 213 -21.77 -15.67 11.16
C ARG A 213 -21.93 -14.26 10.56
N LEU A 214 -20.87 -13.46 10.62
CA LEU A 214 -20.85 -12.11 10.05
C LEU A 214 -21.04 -12.12 8.52
N ALA A 215 -20.49 -13.12 7.84
CA ALA A 215 -20.67 -13.32 6.40
C ALA A 215 -22.13 -13.69 6.03
N LEU A 216 -22.90 -14.27 6.95
CA LEU A 216 -24.33 -14.55 6.79
C LEU A 216 -25.22 -13.36 7.18
N GLY A 217 -24.64 -12.25 7.64
CA GLY A 217 -25.39 -11.09 8.14
C GLY A 217 -25.95 -11.29 9.55
N ASP A 218 -25.56 -12.37 10.25
CA ASP A 218 -25.91 -12.60 11.64
C ASP A 218 -24.92 -11.87 12.54
N LEU A 219 -25.34 -10.75 13.11
CA LEU A 219 -24.57 -10.02 14.12
C LEU A 219 -24.78 -10.73 15.47
N PRO A 220 -23.74 -11.35 16.05
CA PRO A 220 -23.90 -12.10 17.29
C PRO A 220 -24.36 -11.17 18.42
N ALA A 221 -25.53 -11.47 19.00
CA ALA A 221 -26.12 -10.71 20.11
C ALA A 221 -25.18 -10.63 21.33
N ASP A 222 -24.32 -11.63 21.46
CA ASP A 222 -23.28 -11.86 22.47
C ASP A 222 -22.09 -10.89 22.38
N PHE A 223 -22.01 -10.03 21.35
CA PHE A 223 -21.01 -8.94 21.28
C PHE A 223 -21.53 -7.55 21.73
N GLY A 224 -22.80 -7.38 22.14
CA GLY A 224 -23.29 -6.14 22.78
C GLY A 224 -23.33 -6.28 24.31
N VAL A 225 -23.04 -5.31 25.19
CA VAL A 225 -23.07 -3.83 25.10
C VAL A 225 -22.10 -3.28 26.17
N ALA A 226 -21.31 -2.27 25.83
CA ALA A 226 -20.97 -1.20 26.78
C ALA A 226 -20.88 0.11 25.99
N ALA A 227 -21.72 1.06 26.38
CA ALA A 227 -21.86 2.40 25.79
C ALA A 227 -20.56 3.20 25.80
#